data_AF-A0A538QJF0-F1
#
_entry.id   AF-A0A538QJF0-F1
#
_cell.length_a   1.000
_cell.length_b   1.000
_cell.length_c   1.000
_cell.angle_alpha   90.00
_cell.angle_beta   90.00
_cell.angle_gamma   90.00
#
_symmetry.space_group_name_H-M   'P 1'
#
loop_
_entity.id
_entity.type
_entity.pdbx_description
1 polymer ?
#
loop_
_entity_poly.entity_id
_entity_poly.type
_entity_poly.pdbx_seq_one_letter_code
_entity_poly.pdbx_strand_id
1 'polypeptide(L)'
;MLIGHIEKQGRWWVSECEIVGAFTQGRSRTEAMKNLAEVVELRVNREGFEATVSELEKQGRNAFAVIVEPSDPIWLAAAVLKYQRARHGMSLADVAKSLGAASRNAYASYEQGAREPTLGKFRELLEAVAPEMTLILGPRIGLRGRAPVRRPRRNGSRKAA
;
A
#
# COMPACT_ATOMS: atom_id res chain seq x y z
N MET A 1 1.77 3.19 7.04
CA MET A 1 0.58 2.31 7.04
C MET A 1 -0.40 2.89 6.07
N LEU A 2 -1.17 2.06 5.37
CA LEU A 2 -2.24 2.52 4.48
C LEU A 2 -3.58 2.03 5.01
N ILE A 3 -4.64 2.78 4.75
CA ILE A 3 -6.01 2.34 5.03
C ILE A 3 -6.55 1.66 3.77
N GLY A 4 -7.17 0.51 3.96
CA GLY A 4 -7.92 -0.20 2.95
C GLY A 4 -9.35 -0.47 3.40
N HIS A 5 -10.11 -1.13 2.54
CA HIS A 5 -11.50 -1.49 2.78
C HIS A 5 -11.73 -2.96 2.44
N ILE A 6 -12.62 -3.61 3.21
CA ILE A 6 -13.07 -4.97 2.96
C ILE A 6 -14.58 -5.05 3.16
N GLU A 7 -15.30 -5.60 2.17
CA GLU A 7 -16.75 -5.73 2.20
C GLU A 7 -17.22 -7.08 1.67
N LYS A 8 -18.28 -7.63 2.25
CA LYS A 8 -18.97 -8.79 1.68
C LYS A 8 -19.89 -8.39 0.53
N GLN A 9 -19.61 -8.92 -0.66
CA GLN A 9 -20.46 -8.77 -1.85
C GLN A 9 -20.92 -10.16 -2.34
N GLY A 10 -22.20 -10.47 -2.12
CA GLY A 10 -22.78 -11.78 -2.41
C GLY A 10 -22.03 -12.91 -1.68
N ARG A 11 -21.37 -13.78 -2.45
CA ARG A 11 -20.59 -14.93 -1.94
C ARG A 11 -19.11 -14.61 -1.68
N TRP A 12 -18.66 -13.40 -1.98
CA TRP A 12 -17.26 -13.00 -1.89
C TRP A 12 -17.06 -11.92 -0.84
N TRP A 13 -15.83 -11.80 -0.38
CA TRP A 13 -15.31 -10.65 0.33
C TRP A 13 -14.36 -9.93 -0.60
N VAL A 14 -14.72 -8.72 -1.03
CA VAL A 14 -13.88 -7.84 -1.83
C VAL A 14 -12.94 -7.09 -0.89
N SER A 15 -11.69 -6.92 -1.27
CA SER A 15 -10.70 -6.20 -0.49
C SER A 15 -9.87 -5.27 -1.36
N GLU A 16 -9.66 -4.06 -0.87
CA GLU A 16 -8.97 -3.02 -1.62
C GLU A 16 -8.10 -2.11 -0.75
N CYS A 17 -7.04 -1.59 -1.35
CA CYS A 17 -6.27 -0.47 -0.86
C CYS A 17 -5.98 0.41 -2.07
N GLU A 18 -6.92 1.32 -2.36
CA GLU A 18 -6.96 2.09 -3.60
C GLU A 18 -5.68 2.92 -3.81
N ILE A 19 -5.12 3.50 -2.75
CA ILE A 19 -3.94 4.37 -2.83
C ILE A 19 -2.69 3.68 -3.41
N VAL A 20 -2.63 2.34 -3.37
CA VAL A 20 -1.55 1.53 -3.97
C VAL A 20 -2.07 0.62 -5.11
N GLY A 21 -3.34 0.81 -5.50
CA GLY A 21 -3.97 0.04 -6.57
C GLY A 21 -4.12 -1.45 -6.26
N ALA A 22 -4.20 -1.83 -5.00
CA ALA A 22 -4.41 -3.22 -4.63
C ALA A 22 -5.92 -3.52 -4.59
N PHE A 23 -6.39 -4.43 -5.44
CA PHE A 23 -7.77 -4.87 -5.51
C PHE A 23 -7.81 -6.39 -5.66
N THR A 24 -8.58 -7.08 -4.82
CA THR A 24 -8.71 -8.53 -4.84
C THR A 24 -9.98 -8.98 -4.12
N GLN A 25 -10.15 -10.29 -3.97
CA GLN A 25 -11.27 -10.88 -3.26
C GLN A 25 -10.91 -12.23 -2.64
N GLY A 26 -11.71 -12.70 -1.69
CA GLY A 26 -11.61 -14.05 -1.09
C GLY A 26 -13.00 -14.62 -0.75
N ARG A 27 -13.10 -15.93 -0.50
CA ARG A 27 -14.35 -16.59 -0.08
C ARG A 27 -14.69 -16.28 1.36
N SER A 28 -13.71 -15.89 2.16
CA SER A 28 -13.87 -15.44 3.53
C SER A 28 -13.18 -14.10 3.75
N ARG A 29 -13.56 -13.40 4.82
CA ARG A 29 -12.92 -12.15 5.24
C ARG A 29 -11.42 -12.33 5.49
N THR A 30 -11.03 -13.42 6.16
CA THR A 30 -9.63 -13.75 6.44
C THR A 30 -8.83 -13.99 5.16
N GLU A 31 -9.42 -14.70 4.19
CA GLU A 31 -8.81 -14.92 2.90
C GLU A 31 -8.68 -13.60 2.10
N ALA A 32 -9.70 -12.76 2.10
CA ALA A 32 -9.64 -11.45 1.43
C ALA A 32 -8.55 -10.53 2.02
N MET A 33 -8.35 -10.55 3.34
CA MET A 33 -7.22 -9.84 3.99
C MET A 33 -5.87 -10.42 3.58
N LYS A 34 -5.74 -11.75 3.55
CA LYS A 34 -4.51 -12.42 3.12
C LYS A 34 -4.18 -12.08 1.67
N ASN A 35 -5.17 -12.16 0.78
CA ASN A 35 -5.02 -11.83 -0.64
C ASN A 35 -4.67 -10.36 -0.83
N LEU A 36 -5.23 -9.45 -0.01
CA LEU A 36 -4.88 -8.03 -0.07
C LEU A 36 -3.39 -7.81 0.27
N ALA A 37 -2.87 -8.45 1.32
CA ALA A 37 -1.44 -8.42 1.62
C ALA A 37 -0.59 -8.95 0.45
N GLU A 38 -0.97 -10.09 -0.16
CA GLU A 38 -0.24 -10.66 -1.30
C GLU A 38 -0.23 -9.72 -2.51
N VAL A 39 -1.37 -9.08 -2.83
CA VAL A 39 -1.42 -8.10 -3.92
C VAL A 39 -0.56 -6.88 -3.62
N VAL A 40 -0.53 -6.39 -2.38
CA VAL A 40 0.37 -5.28 -1.98
C VAL A 40 1.83 -5.68 -2.15
N GLU A 41 2.21 -6.90 -1.74
CA GLU A 41 3.56 -7.43 -1.94
C GLU A 41 3.92 -7.51 -3.44
N LEU A 42 2.99 -7.96 -4.28
CA LEU A 42 3.16 -7.98 -5.75
C LEU A 42 3.25 -6.57 -6.36
N ARG A 43 2.51 -5.59 -5.81
CA ARG A 43 2.58 -4.19 -6.24
C ARG A 43 3.95 -3.57 -5.92
N VAL A 44 4.49 -3.92 -4.75
CA VAL A 44 5.82 -3.47 -4.32
C VAL A 44 6.93 -4.19 -5.10
N ASN A 45 6.75 -5.48 -5.41
CA ASN A 45 7.66 -6.29 -6.21
C ASN A 45 9.14 -6.22 -5.75
N ARG A 46 9.35 -6.32 -4.43
CA ARG A 46 10.67 -6.30 -3.80
C ARG A 46 10.89 -7.58 -3.01
N GLU A 47 12.00 -8.26 -3.27
CA GLU A 47 12.36 -9.45 -2.50
C GLU A 47 12.52 -9.11 -1.00
N GLY A 48 11.93 -9.93 -0.15
CA GLY A 48 11.94 -9.74 1.31
C GLY A 48 10.95 -8.69 1.83
N PHE A 49 10.20 -8.01 0.96
CA PHE A 49 9.10 -7.16 1.41
C PHE A 49 7.89 -8.01 1.83
N GLU A 50 7.32 -7.69 2.99
CA GLU A 50 6.13 -8.35 3.53
C GLU A 50 5.10 -7.29 3.89
N ALA A 51 3.82 -7.61 3.72
CA ALA A 51 2.71 -6.79 4.18
C ALA A 51 1.80 -7.59 5.11
N THR A 52 1.31 -6.95 6.17
CA THR A 52 0.27 -7.51 7.03
C THR A 52 -0.98 -6.66 6.96
N VAL A 53 -2.14 -7.33 6.87
CA VAL A 53 -3.45 -6.69 6.93
C VAL A 53 -4.16 -7.08 8.22
N SER A 54 -4.68 -6.08 8.93
CA SER A 54 -5.50 -6.27 10.12
C SER A 54 -6.75 -5.38 10.08
N GLU A 55 -7.79 -5.79 10.81
CA GLU A 55 -9.02 -5.00 10.95
C GLU A 55 -8.73 -3.74 11.79
N LEU A 56 -9.21 -2.59 11.31
CA LEU A 56 -9.13 -1.33 12.04
C LEU A 56 -10.46 -1.00 12.71
N GLU A 57 -11.52 -0.93 11.92
CA GLU A 57 -12.85 -0.56 12.38
C GLU A 57 -13.93 -1.28 11.57
N LYS A 58 -15.02 -1.66 12.24
CA LYS A 58 -16.20 -2.22 11.59
C LYS A 58 -17.08 -1.09 11.03
N GLN A 59 -17.30 -1.11 9.73
CA GLN A 59 -18.17 -0.19 9.01
C GLN A 59 -19.47 -0.92 8.62
N GLY A 60 -20.47 -0.88 9.49
CA GLY A 60 -21.74 -1.58 9.26
C GLY A 60 -21.66 -3.10 9.44
N ARG A 61 -22.61 -3.86 8.88
CA ARG A 61 -22.77 -5.30 9.21
C ARG A 61 -21.65 -6.17 8.63
N ASN A 62 -21.23 -5.90 7.40
CA ASN A 62 -20.29 -6.73 6.64
C ASN A 62 -19.21 -5.91 5.91
N ALA A 63 -18.88 -4.72 6.39
CA ALA A 63 -17.78 -3.92 5.86
C ALA A 63 -16.81 -3.51 6.98
N PHE A 64 -15.54 -3.35 6.65
CA PHE A 64 -14.47 -3.07 7.59
C PHE A 64 -13.44 -2.15 6.93
N ALA A 65 -13.02 -1.13 7.67
CA ALA A 65 -11.74 -0.49 7.40
C ALA A 65 -10.64 -1.45 7.86
N VAL A 66 -9.60 -1.59 7.04
CA VAL A 66 -8.42 -2.39 7.37
C VAL A 66 -7.17 -1.54 7.29
N ILE A 67 -6.12 -1.97 7.97
CA ILE A 67 -4.81 -1.35 7.92
C ILE A 67 -3.82 -2.28 7.24
N VAL A 68 -3.05 -1.72 6.30
CA VAL A 68 -1.94 -2.39 5.63
C VAL A 68 -0.64 -1.87 6.23
N GLU A 69 0.07 -2.76 6.93
CA GLU A 69 1.36 -2.48 7.55
C GLU A 69 2.48 -3.14 6.73
N PRO A 70 3.47 -2.37 6.26
CA PRO A 70 4.63 -2.92 5.56
C PRO A 70 5.72 -3.37 6.55
N SER A 71 6.57 -4.31 6.13
CA SER A 71 7.84 -4.60 6.81
C SER A 71 8.84 -3.44 6.69
N ASP A 72 8.79 -2.70 5.57
CA ASP A 72 9.61 -1.52 5.32
C ASP A 72 8.76 -0.42 4.63
N PRO A 73 8.57 0.75 5.28
CA PRO A 73 7.70 1.81 4.79
C PRO A 73 8.18 2.47 3.49
N ILE A 74 9.49 2.43 3.19
CA ILE A 74 10.05 3.09 2.00
C ILE A 74 9.49 2.46 0.74
N TRP A 75 9.44 1.13 0.68
CA TRP A 75 8.94 0.41 -0.48
C TRP A 75 7.43 0.59 -0.68
N LEU A 76 6.68 0.70 0.41
CA LEU A 76 5.24 0.98 0.33
C LEU A 76 4.99 2.40 -0.18
N ALA A 77 5.74 3.38 0.30
CA ALA A 77 5.69 4.76 -0.18
C ALA A 77 6.04 4.86 -1.67
N ALA A 78 7.10 4.17 -2.10
CA ALA A 78 7.52 4.09 -3.50
C ALA A 78 6.41 3.50 -4.40
N ALA A 79 5.77 2.42 -3.95
CA ALA A 79 4.67 1.79 -4.69
C ALA A 79 3.44 2.71 -4.82
N VAL A 80 3.10 3.47 -3.77
CA VAL A 80 2.03 4.48 -3.81
C VAL A 80 2.34 5.54 -4.87
N LEU A 81 3.52 6.17 -4.80
CA LEU A 81 3.91 7.22 -5.75
C LEU A 81 3.88 6.71 -7.20
N LYS A 82 4.44 5.52 -7.43
CA LYS A 82 4.46 4.87 -8.75
C LYS A 82 3.06 4.58 -9.27
N TYR A 83 2.19 4.03 -8.43
CA TYR A 83 0.81 3.74 -8.82
C TYR A 83 0.03 5.02 -9.12
N GLN A 84 0.12 6.04 -8.27
CA GLN A 84 -0.61 7.29 -8.48
C GLN A 84 -0.15 8.00 -9.75
N ARG A 85 1.16 8.16 -9.95
CA ARG A 85 1.67 8.75 -11.19
C ARG A 85 1.12 8.02 -12.42
N ALA A 86 1.11 6.69 -12.41
CA ALA A 86 0.58 5.88 -13.52
C ALA A 86 -0.95 6.04 -13.67
N ARG A 87 -1.71 6.04 -12.57
CA ARG A 87 -3.17 6.22 -12.55
C ARG A 87 -3.59 7.57 -13.14
N HIS A 88 -2.81 8.62 -12.87
CA HIS A 88 -3.04 9.96 -13.43
C HIS A 88 -2.39 10.17 -14.80
N GLY A 89 -1.83 9.12 -15.42
CA GLY A 89 -1.26 9.18 -16.77
C GLY A 89 -0.01 10.05 -16.90
N MET A 90 0.68 10.34 -15.79
CA MET A 90 1.80 11.26 -15.76
C MET A 90 3.13 10.57 -16.10
N SER A 91 3.94 11.22 -16.93
CA SER A 91 5.34 10.84 -17.13
C SER A 91 6.22 11.41 -16.00
N LEU A 92 7.45 10.91 -15.87
CA LEU A 92 8.44 11.49 -14.95
C LEU A 92 8.77 12.96 -15.29
N ALA A 93 8.59 13.36 -16.56
CA ALA A 93 8.77 14.75 -16.99
C ALA A 93 7.66 15.66 -16.49
N ASP A 94 6.41 15.17 -16.52
CA ASP A 94 5.25 15.92 -16.04
C ASP A 94 5.35 16.17 -14.54
N VAL A 95 5.75 15.15 -13.78
CA VAL A 95 5.95 15.29 -12.33
C VAL A 95 7.11 16.23 -12.02
N ALA A 96 8.24 16.14 -12.73
CA ALA A 96 9.35 17.06 -12.54
C ALA A 96 8.94 18.52 -12.82
N LYS A 97 8.14 18.75 -13.87
CA LYS A 97 7.57 20.06 -14.18
C LYS A 97 6.64 20.55 -13.07
N SER A 98 5.77 19.68 -12.56
CA SER A 98 4.85 20.00 -11.44
C SER A 98 5.61 20.36 -10.16
N LEU A 99 6.73 19.70 -9.90
CA LEU A 99 7.59 19.96 -8.73
C LEU A 99 8.53 21.17 -8.91
N GLY A 100 8.58 21.78 -10.10
CA GLY A 100 9.59 22.78 -10.43
C GLY A 100 11.03 22.23 -10.37
N ALA A 101 11.20 20.92 -10.49
CA ALA A 101 12.49 20.25 -10.35
C ALA A 101 13.30 20.33 -11.65
N ALA A 102 14.59 20.63 -11.53
CA ALA A 102 15.51 20.69 -12.66
C ALA A 102 15.78 19.32 -13.32
N SER A 103 15.45 18.21 -12.64
CA SER A 103 15.73 16.85 -13.11
C SER A 103 14.59 15.87 -12.83
N ARG A 104 14.31 15.03 -13.82
CA ARG A 104 13.38 13.88 -13.73
C ARG A 104 13.83 12.85 -12.69
N ASN A 105 15.13 12.76 -12.46
CA ASN A 105 15.71 11.74 -11.56
C ASN A 105 15.38 12.00 -10.09
N ALA A 106 15.10 13.26 -9.72
CA ALA A 106 14.74 13.62 -8.35
C ALA A 106 13.51 12.83 -7.89
N TYR A 107 12.45 12.84 -8.69
CA TYR A 107 11.23 12.09 -8.41
C TYR A 107 11.42 10.57 -8.60
N ALA A 108 12.12 10.15 -9.67
CA ALA A 108 12.36 8.73 -9.95
C ALA A 108 13.07 7.99 -8.80
N SER A 109 13.99 8.66 -8.08
CA SER A 109 14.69 8.07 -6.94
C SER A 109 13.76 7.63 -5.81
N TYR A 110 12.62 8.30 -5.64
CA TYR A 110 11.60 7.95 -4.64
C TYR A 110 10.74 6.77 -5.11
N GLU A 111 10.33 6.72 -6.38
CA GLU A 111 9.59 5.57 -6.93
C GLU A 111 10.40 4.28 -6.95
N GLN A 112 11.73 4.40 -6.97
CA GLN A 112 12.65 3.27 -6.90
C GLN A 112 13.01 2.86 -5.48
N GLY A 113 12.54 3.59 -4.46
CA GLY A 113 12.92 3.37 -3.06
C GLY A 113 14.41 3.62 -2.77
N ALA A 114 15.14 4.30 -3.68
CA ALA A 114 16.54 4.64 -3.49
C ALA A 114 16.74 5.77 -2.47
N ARG A 115 15.68 6.54 -2.19
CA ARG A 115 15.67 7.61 -1.20
C ARG A 115 14.41 7.55 -0.36
N GLU A 116 14.58 7.61 0.96
CA GLU A 116 13.46 7.78 1.88
C GLU A 116 13.00 9.25 1.84
N PRO A 117 11.71 9.52 1.55
CA PRO A 117 11.17 10.87 1.65
C PRO A 117 10.94 11.25 3.11
N THR A 118 11.33 12.47 3.49
CA THR A 118 10.83 13.06 4.73
C THR A 118 9.31 13.22 4.64
N LEU A 119 8.63 13.38 5.78
CA LEU A 119 7.17 13.59 5.79
C LEU A 119 6.73 14.74 4.86
N GLY A 120 7.41 15.88 4.96
CA GLY A 120 7.14 17.05 4.12
C GLY A 120 7.38 16.77 2.65
N LYS A 121 8.46 16.06 2.31
CA LYS A 121 8.75 15.69 0.92
C LYS A 121 7.75 14.67 0.38
N PHE A 122 7.33 13.68 1.18
CA PHE A 122 6.33 12.71 0.76
C PHE A 122 5.00 13.38 0.43
N ARG A 123 4.56 14.34 1.26
CA ARG A 123 3.37 15.16 0.98
C ARG A 123 3.50 15.91 -0.34
N GLU A 124 4.61 16.60 -0.56
CA GLU A 124 4.89 17.34 -1.81
C GLU A 124 4.89 16.43 -3.04
N LEU A 125 5.53 15.25 -2.94
CA LEU A 125 5.56 14.25 -4.02
C LEU A 125 4.15 13.72 -4.33
N LEU A 126 3.33 13.49 -3.30
CA LEU A 126 1.96 13.01 -3.44
C LEU A 126 1.05 14.09 -4.05
N GLU A 127 1.12 15.33 -3.57
CA GLU A 127 0.37 16.47 -4.13
C GLU A 127 0.68 16.68 -5.61
N ALA A 128 1.93 16.41 -6.04
CA ALA A 128 2.33 16.54 -7.44
C ALA A 128 1.75 15.45 -8.37
N VAL A 129 1.32 14.29 -7.84
CA VAL A 129 0.83 13.16 -8.64
C VAL A 129 -0.63 12.78 -8.39
N ALA A 130 -1.16 13.14 -7.23
CA ALA A 130 -2.51 12.86 -6.77
C ALA A 130 -2.95 14.00 -5.82
N PRO A 131 -3.24 15.21 -6.35
CA PRO A 131 -3.58 16.39 -5.54
C PRO A 131 -4.87 16.24 -4.73
N GLU A 132 -5.71 15.26 -5.05
CA GLU A 132 -6.92 14.92 -4.30
C GLU A 132 -6.64 14.10 -3.03
N MET A 133 -5.42 13.56 -2.89
CA MET A 133 -5.03 12.74 -1.75
C MET A 133 -4.41 13.58 -0.64
N THR A 134 -4.62 13.14 0.60
CA THR A 134 -4.04 13.79 1.77
C THR A 134 -3.39 12.78 2.71
N LEU A 135 -2.36 13.22 3.41
CA LEU A 135 -1.72 12.45 4.46
C LEU A 135 -2.31 12.85 5.81
N ILE A 136 -2.86 11.87 6.53
CA ILE A 136 -3.47 12.06 7.85
C ILE A 136 -2.53 11.54 8.93
N LEU A 137 -2.31 12.33 9.98
CA LEU A 137 -1.65 11.89 11.22
C LEU A 137 -2.73 11.65 12.29
N GLY A 138 -2.70 10.49 12.91
CA GLY A 138 -3.68 10.11 13.91
C GLY A 138 -3.14 9.06 14.89
N PRO A 139 -3.85 8.84 16.02
CA PRO A 139 -3.45 7.84 16.98
C PRO A 139 -3.58 6.44 16.38
N ARG A 140 -2.77 5.48 16.85
CA ARG A 140 -2.87 4.06 16.45
C ARG A 140 -4.08 3.33 17.08
N ILE A 141 -5.04 4.07 17.63
CA ILE A 141 -6.21 3.53 18.36
C ILE A 141 -7.10 2.77 17.37
N GLY A 142 -7.45 1.52 17.70
CA GLY A 142 -8.12 0.57 16.81
C GLY A 142 -7.33 -0.73 16.56
N LEU A 143 -6.01 -0.74 16.79
CA LEU A 143 -5.16 -1.94 16.67
C LEU A 143 -5.38 -3.03 17.74
N ARG A 144 -6.28 -2.81 18.72
CA ARG A 144 -6.61 -3.80 19.76
C ARG A 144 -7.86 -4.59 19.37
N GLY A 145 -7.70 -5.54 18.45
CA GLY A 145 -8.78 -6.45 18.06
C GLY A 145 -8.32 -7.52 17.09
N ARG A 146 -7.81 -8.63 17.63
CA ARG A 146 -7.17 -9.78 16.96
C ARG A 146 -5.73 -9.55 16.51
N ALA A 147 -4.89 -10.54 16.81
CA ALA A 147 -3.53 -10.62 16.31
C ALA A 147 -3.54 -10.54 14.77
N PRO A 148 -2.54 -9.87 14.15
CA PRO A 148 -2.36 -9.92 12.71
C PRO A 148 -2.38 -11.39 12.25
N VAL A 149 -2.96 -11.65 11.08
CA VAL A 149 -2.98 -12.99 10.48
C VAL A 149 -1.53 -13.37 10.17
N ARG A 150 -0.83 -13.95 11.15
CA ARG A 150 0.56 -14.41 11.02
C ARG A 150 0.58 -15.52 9.99
N ARG A 151 1.31 -15.30 8.88
CA ARG A 151 1.61 -16.35 7.91
C ARG A 151 2.60 -17.34 8.53
N PRO A 152 2.50 -18.65 8.21
CA PRO A 152 3.63 -19.56 8.41
C PRO A 152 4.79 -19.06 7.54
N ARG A 153 5.99 -18.97 8.12
CA ARG A 153 7.21 -18.61 7.39
C ARG A 153 7.35 -19.52 6.17
N ARG A 154 7.51 -18.92 4.99
CA ARG A 154 7.80 -19.64 3.76
C ARG A 154 9.21 -20.20 3.90
N ASN A 155 9.33 -21.46 4.31
CA ASN A 155 10.63 -22.14 4.37
C ASN A 155 11.25 -22.07 2.98
N GLY A 156 12.38 -21.36 2.88
CA GLY A 156 13.19 -21.34 1.68
C GLY A 156 13.48 -22.77 1.26
N SER A 157 13.12 -23.10 0.02
CA SER A 157 13.51 -24.33 -0.64
C SER A 157 15.01 -24.52 -0.47
N ARG A 158 15.40 -25.54 0.31
CA ARG A 158 16.77 -26.06 0.27
C ARG A 158 17.06 -26.39 -1.19
N LYS A 159 18.03 -25.68 -1.78
CA LYS A 159 18.65 -26.11 -3.03
C LYS A 159 19.24 -27.49 -2.76
N ALA A 160 18.70 -28.51 -3.43
CA ALA A 160 19.42 -29.74 -3.64
C ALA A 160 20.53 -29.44 -4.67
N ALA A 161 21.77 -29.55 -4.21
CA ALA A 161 22.97 -29.68 -5.01
C ALA A 161 23.79 -30.79 -4.37
#